data_AF-A0A819XN20-F1
#
_entry.id   AF-A0A819XN20-F1
#
_cell.length_a   1.000
_cell.length_b   1.000
_cell.length_c   1.000
_cell.angle_alpha   90.00
_cell.angle_beta   90.00
_cell.angle_gamma   90.00
#
_symmetry.space_group_name_H-M   'P 1'
#
loop_
_entity.id
_entity.type
_entity.pdbx_description
1 polymer ?
#
loop_
_entity_poly.entity_id
_entity_poly.type
_entity_poly.pdbx_seq_one_letter_code
_entity_poly.pdbx_strand_id
1 'polypeptide(L)'
;MIHFYEQINEHMKLNPPSSTKIEVTTKNLLTIRQQLIKDFKRRAFKTKKKFCPNCNTPVRALRADSHSKPYQERMSNVRQSKKLNDNDESIDNDEEEMLTKMMPSQMYLTRLDVLKHLEKIWTNEKEVLAIYLATLRSSHHSIRHVHNNPISLFFFEVLPVLPSKFRSVLSFNSQKFQNPKTVRYSTIIQDNQYIKELLLLKDKQTTDISTSTTLRYFYYFSNA
;
A
#
# COMPACT_ATOMS: atom_id res chain seq x y z
N MET A 1 -12.26 -19.03 -15.99
CA MET A 1 -11.58 -19.38 -14.71
C MET A 1 -12.31 -20.49 -13.94
N ILE A 2 -13.64 -20.51 -13.90
CA ILE A 2 -14.45 -21.57 -13.24
C ILE A 2 -14.10 -22.97 -13.77
N HIS A 3 -13.99 -23.10 -15.09
CA HIS A 3 -13.69 -24.37 -15.78
C HIS A 3 -12.37 -25.07 -15.37
N PHE A 4 -11.38 -24.31 -14.90
CA PHE A 4 -10.07 -24.86 -14.53
C PHE A 4 -10.11 -25.50 -13.13
N TYR A 5 -10.86 -24.90 -12.20
CA TYR A 5 -11.04 -25.45 -10.85
C TYR A 5 -11.90 -26.72 -10.87
N GLU A 6 -12.90 -26.77 -11.76
CA GLU A 6 -13.70 -27.98 -11.98
C GLU A 6 -12.85 -29.13 -12.51
N GLN A 7 -11.98 -28.87 -13.49
CA GLN A 7 -11.05 -29.88 -14.03
C GLN A 7 -10.07 -30.40 -12.97
N ILE A 8 -9.54 -29.54 -12.09
CA ILE A 8 -8.67 -29.97 -10.99
C ILE A 8 -9.45 -30.83 -9.99
N ASN A 9 -10.68 -30.46 -9.66
CA ASN A 9 -11.51 -31.21 -8.72
C ASN A 9 -11.91 -32.58 -9.28
N GLU A 10 -12.24 -32.68 -10.57
CA GLU A 10 -12.51 -33.96 -11.21
C GLU A 10 -11.27 -34.86 -11.25
N HIS A 11 -10.11 -34.28 -11.57
CA HIS A 11 -8.85 -35.03 -11.56
C HIS A 11 -8.47 -35.54 -10.17
N MET A 12 -8.73 -34.76 -9.11
CA MET A 12 -8.50 -35.16 -7.72
C MET A 12 -9.46 -36.25 -7.23
N LYS A 13 -10.68 -36.31 -7.79
CA LYS A 13 -11.65 -37.38 -7.52
C LYS A 13 -11.27 -38.69 -8.22
N LEU A 14 -10.79 -38.60 -9.47
CA LEU A 14 -10.39 -39.76 -10.27
C LEU A 14 -9.06 -40.36 -9.81
N ASN A 15 -8.16 -39.53 -9.28
CA ASN A 15 -6.87 -39.94 -8.74
C ASN A 15 -6.76 -39.51 -7.27
N PRO A 16 -7.47 -40.19 -6.34
CA PRO A 16 -7.30 -39.91 -4.93
C PRO A 16 -5.83 -40.19 -4.56
N PRO A 17 -5.16 -39.28 -3.83
CA PRO A 17 -3.77 -39.51 -3.44
C PRO A 17 -3.73 -40.80 -2.63
N SER A 18 -3.10 -41.84 -3.19
CA SER A 18 -2.76 -43.06 -2.47
C SER A 18 -2.10 -42.67 -1.15
N SER A 19 -2.38 -43.39 -0.07
CA SER A 19 -1.84 -43.16 1.28
C SER A 19 -0.33 -43.43 1.38
N THR A 20 0.45 -43.07 0.37
CA THR A 20 1.88 -42.85 0.51
C THR A 20 2.04 -41.74 1.52
N LYS A 21 2.67 -42.04 2.66
CA LYS A 21 3.23 -41.02 3.55
C LYS A 21 4.12 -40.16 2.67
N ILE A 22 3.59 -39.02 2.23
CA ILE A 22 4.39 -38.04 1.53
C ILE A 22 5.25 -37.42 2.63
N GLU A 23 6.36 -38.08 2.97
CA GLU A 23 7.49 -37.43 3.61
C GLU A 23 8.06 -36.42 2.60
N VAL A 24 7.28 -35.39 2.26
CA VAL A 24 7.84 -34.26 1.55
C VAL A 24 8.81 -33.66 2.53
N THR A 25 10.10 -33.82 2.25
CA THR A 25 11.15 -33.09 2.92
C THR A 25 10.76 -31.62 2.84
N THR A 26 10.44 -31.00 3.98
CA THR A 26 9.84 -29.65 4.08
C THR A 26 10.64 -28.59 3.31
N LYS A 27 11.95 -28.82 3.15
CA LYS A 27 12.86 -28.04 2.30
C LYS A 27 12.41 -27.97 0.84
N ASN A 28 11.92 -29.06 0.25
CA ASN A 28 11.45 -29.10 -1.14
C ASN A 28 10.16 -28.28 -1.31
N LEU A 29 9.22 -28.34 -0.36
CA LEU A 29 7.98 -27.54 -0.41
C LEU A 29 8.24 -26.05 -0.33
N LEU A 30 9.12 -25.62 0.58
CA LEU A 30 9.51 -24.22 0.70
C LEU A 30 10.19 -23.73 -0.57
N THR A 31 11.05 -24.55 -1.17
CA THR A 31 11.75 -24.24 -2.41
C THR A 31 10.78 -24.06 -3.58
N ILE A 32 9.85 -25.02 -3.75
CA ILE A 32 8.79 -24.94 -4.78
C ILE A 32 7.90 -23.72 -4.55
N ARG A 33 7.48 -23.44 -3.30
CA ARG A 33 6.68 -22.26 -2.96
C ARG A 33 7.42 -20.97 -3.32
N GLN A 34 8.70 -20.85 -2.98
CA GLN A 34 9.51 -19.68 -3.31
C GLN A 34 9.66 -19.51 -4.82
N GLN A 35 9.84 -20.60 -5.57
CA GLN A 35 9.90 -20.59 -7.02
C GLN A 35 8.58 -20.13 -7.65
N LEU A 36 7.44 -20.68 -7.20
CA LEU A 36 6.11 -20.26 -7.65
C LEU A 36 5.86 -18.78 -7.38
N ILE A 37 6.23 -18.30 -6.19
CA ILE A 37 6.13 -16.87 -5.84
C ILE A 37 7.01 -16.03 -6.77
N LYS A 38 8.25 -16.45 -7.03
CA LYS A 38 9.18 -15.75 -7.93
C LYS A 38 8.63 -15.67 -9.36
N ASP A 39 8.09 -16.77 -9.86
CA ASP A 39 7.49 -16.86 -11.19
C ASP A 39 6.21 -16.05 -11.32
N PHE A 40 5.37 -16.07 -10.27
CA PHE A 40 4.21 -15.20 -10.18
C PHE A 40 4.63 -13.72 -10.20
N LYS A 41 5.58 -13.30 -9.36
CA LYS A 41 6.04 -11.90 -9.34
C LYS A 41 6.58 -11.45 -10.70
N ARG A 42 7.35 -12.32 -11.37
CA ARG A 42 7.88 -12.05 -12.71
C ARG A 42 6.75 -11.83 -13.73
N ARG A 43 5.75 -12.71 -13.75
CA ARG A 43 4.63 -12.63 -14.70
C ARG A 43 3.65 -11.50 -14.36
N ALA A 44 3.25 -11.37 -13.11
CA ALA A 44 2.22 -10.43 -12.67
C ALA A 44 2.73 -8.99 -12.52
N PHE A 45 3.95 -8.78 -12.01
CA PHE A 45 4.44 -7.44 -11.66
C PHE A 45 5.61 -6.95 -12.53
N LYS A 46 6.50 -7.84 -13.01
CA LYS A 46 7.69 -7.40 -13.79
C LYS A 46 7.40 -7.21 -15.28
N THR A 47 6.45 -7.94 -15.86
CA THR A 47 6.04 -7.67 -17.24
C THR A 47 5.20 -6.39 -17.25
N LYS A 48 5.76 -5.28 -17.75
CA LYS A 48 5.07 -4.00 -17.88
C LYS A 48 3.95 -4.15 -18.91
N LYS A 49 2.77 -4.58 -18.48
CA LYS A 49 1.57 -4.55 -19.33
C LYS A 49 1.23 -3.09 -19.59
N LYS A 50 1.10 -2.72 -20.87
CA LYS A 50 0.69 -1.36 -21.26
C LYS A 50 -0.76 -1.08 -20.86
N PHE A 51 -1.60 -2.12 -20.81
CA PHE A 51 -3.02 -2.04 -20.52
C PHE A 51 -3.47 -3.12 -19.52
N CYS A 52 -4.51 -2.81 -18.75
CA CYS A 52 -5.16 -3.76 -17.87
C CYS A 52 -5.87 -4.85 -18.69
N PRO A 53 -5.66 -6.14 -18.39
CA PRO A 53 -6.31 -7.22 -19.13
C PRO A 53 -7.84 -7.28 -18.91
N ASN A 54 -8.35 -6.69 -17.83
CA ASN A 54 -9.78 -6.74 -17.49
C ASN A 54 -10.56 -5.55 -18.09
N CYS A 55 -10.07 -4.32 -17.93
CA CYS A 55 -10.78 -3.10 -18.34
C CYS A 55 -10.11 -2.31 -19.47
N ASN A 56 -8.96 -2.78 -19.98
CA ASN A 56 -8.18 -2.13 -21.03
C ASN A 56 -7.75 -0.67 -20.71
N THR A 57 -7.78 -0.27 -19.44
CA THR A 57 -7.22 1.02 -18.99
C THR A 57 -5.69 0.96 -19.08
N PRO A 58 -5.01 1.99 -19.62
CA PRO A 58 -3.56 2.04 -19.64
C PRO A 58 -2.98 2.02 -18.22
N VAL A 59 -1.92 1.24 -18.02
CA VAL A 59 -1.23 1.13 -16.73
C VAL A 59 -0.26 2.30 -16.59
N ARG A 60 -0.43 3.10 -15.54
CA ARG A 60 0.46 4.22 -15.21
C ARG A 60 1.68 3.70 -14.45
N ALA A 61 2.87 4.17 -14.81
CA ALA A 61 4.08 3.80 -14.11
C ALA A 61 4.09 4.40 -12.70
N LEU A 62 4.40 3.56 -11.72
CA LEU A 62 4.69 3.97 -10.35
C LEU A 62 6.21 4.05 -10.19
N ARG A 63 6.71 5.22 -9.79
CA ARG A 63 8.11 5.43 -9.42
C ARG A 63 8.20 5.58 -7.91
N ALA A 64 9.26 5.06 -7.33
CA ALA A 64 9.59 5.26 -5.93
C ALA A 64 10.96 5.93 -5.86
N ASP A 65 11.02 7.08 -5.21
CA ASP A 65 12.30 7.72 -4.89
C ASP A 65 12.98 7.00 -3.70
N SER A 66 14.24 7.32 -3.46
CA SER A 66 15.09 6.74 -2.39
C SER A 66 14.47 6.80 -0.98
N HIS A 67 13.50 7.69 -0.74
CA HIS A 67 12.79 7.86 0.54
C HIS A 67 11.39 7.24 0.56
N SER A 68 11.09 6.27 -0.31
CA SER A 68 9.77 5.60 -0.37
C SER A 68 8.59 6.54 -0.65
N LYS A 69 8.83 7.64 -1.37
CA LYS A 69 7.77 8.53 -1.85
C LYS A 69 7.24 7.98 -3.18
N PRO A 70 6.00 7.47 -3.25
CA PRO A 70 5.45 6.94 -4.48
C PRO A 70 4.95 8.10 -5.36
N TYR A 71 5.40 8.11 -6.62
CA TYR A 71 4.94 9.03 -7.64
C TYR A 71 4.29 8.25 -8.77
N GLN A 72 3.14 8.74 -9.24
CA GLN A 72 2.43 8.18 -10.38
C GLN A 72 2.55 9.15 -11.56
N GLU A 73 2.98 8.64 -12.72
CA GLU A 73 2.97 9.43 -13.95
C GLU A 73 1.54 9.82 -14.33
N ARG A 74 1.32 11.11 -14.66
CA ARG A 74 0.03 11.57 -15.18
C ARG A 74 -0.20 10.99 -16.58
N MET A 75 -1.47 10.77 -16.92
CA MET A 75 -1.79 10.43 -18.30
C MET A 75 -1.63 11.68 -19.16
N SER A 76 -0.94 11.58 -20.28
CA SER A 76 -1.00 12.63 -21.29
C SER A 76 -2.39 12.63 -21.93
N ASN A 77 -3.02 13.81 -22.05
CA ASN A 77 -4.32 13.98 -22.72
C ASN A 77 -4.29 13.46 -24.17
N VAL A 78 -3.12 13.42 -24.80
CA VAL A 78 -2.82 12.81 -26.11
C VAL A 78 -3.24 11.33 -26.20
N ARG A 79 -3.35 10.61 -25.06
CA ARG A 79 -3.79 9.20 -25.04
C ARG A 79 -5.27 9.01 -24.73
N GLN A 80 -5.98 10.05 -24.29
CA GLN A 80 -7.42 10.00 -24.05
C GLN A 80 -8.23 10.31 -25.32
N SER A 81 -7.73 11.19 -26.19
CA SER A 81 -8.40 11.59 -27.43
C SER A 81 -8.52 10.48 -28.47
N LYS A 82 -7.66 9.44 -28.45
CA LYS A 82 -7.72 8.36 -29.45
C LYS A 82 -8.90 7.38 -29.28
N LYS A 83 -9.82 7.64 -28.35
CA LYS A 83 -11.03 6.83 -28.10
C LYS A 83 -12.34 7.60 -28.21
N LEU A 84 -12.30 8.88 -28.54
CA LEU A 84 -13.49 9.71 -28.75
C LEU A 84 -13.37 10.41 -30.11
N ASN A 85 -13.98 9.77 -31.11
CA ASN A 85 -14.51 10.30 -32.37
C ASN A 85 -13.54 10.94 -33.39
N ASP A 86 -13.51 10.33 -34.58
CA ASP A 86 -12.91 10.80 -35.84
C ASP A 86 -13.67 11.98 -36.49
N ASN A 87 -14.45 12.77 -35.76
CA ASN A 87 -15.15 13.94 -36.32
C ASN A 87 -15.36 14.96 -35.21
N ASP A 88 -14.48 15.96 -35.10
CA ASP A 88 -14.89 17.36 -34.89
C ASP A 88 -13.68 18.31 -34.89
N GLU A 89 -13.98 19.52 -35.32
CA GLU A 89 -13.10 20.61 -35.72
C GLU A 89 -12.03 21.00 -34.69
N SER A 90 -10.86 21.37 -35.23
CA SER A 90 -9.75 22.00 -34.51
C SER A 90 -10.19 23.33 -33.90
N ILE A 91 -10.49 23.32 -32.60
CA ILE A 91 -10.57 24.51 -31.77
C ILE A 91 -9.24 24.65 -31.01
N ASP A 92 -8.64 25.82 -31.12
CA ASP A 92 -7.32 26.19 -30.59
C ASP A 92 -7.15 25.82 -29.10
N ASN A 93 -6.31 24.82 -28.83
CA ASN A 93 -6.02 24.27 -27.50
C ASN A 93 -4.66 24.75 -26.95
N ASP A 94 -4.14 25.88 -27.41
CA ASP A 94 -2.78 26.33 -27.07
C ASP A 94 -2.64 26.69 -25.58
N GLU A 95 -3.69 27.23 -24.94
CA GLU A 95 -3.67 27.59 -23.52
C GLU A 95 -3.71 26.35 -22.60
N GLU A 96 -4.54 25.35 -22.92
CA GLU A 96 -4.65 24.11 -22.13
C GLU A 96 -3.42 23.21 -22.33
N GLU A 97 -2.81 23.21 -23.53
CA GLU A 97 -1.54 22.55 -23.80
C GLU A 97 -0.37 23.24 -23.07
N MET A 98 -0.38 24.57 -22.95
CA MET A 98 0.63 25.32 -22.20
C MET A 98 0.51 25.09 -20.68
N LEU A 99 -0.71 25.07 -20.13
CA LEU A 99 -0.98 24.74 -18.72
C LEU A 99 -0.61 23.30 -18.36
N THR A 100 -0.86 22.34 -19.26
CA THR A 100 -0.46 20.94 -19.05
C THR A 100 1.05 20.71 -19.16
N LYS A 101 1.78 21.51 -19.96
CA LYS A 101 3.25 21.52 -20.00
C LYS A 101 3.88 22.13 -18.74
N MET A 102 3.22 23.09 -18.10
CA MET A 102 3.70 23.72 -16.84
C MET A 102 3.47 22.85 -15.60
N MET A 103 2.53 21.90 -15.67
CA MET A 103 2.25 20.98 -14.56
C MET A 103 3.30 19.85 -14.49
N PRO A 104 3.77 19.47 -13.28
CA PRO A 104 4.71 18.35 -13.15
C PRO A 104 4.07 17.07 -13.73
N SER A 105 4.85 16.36 -14.55
CA SER A 105 4.45 15.13 -15.25
C SER A 105 4.13 13.96 -14.31
N GLN A 106 4.46 14.12 -13.03
CA GLN A 106 4.29 13.12 -11.99
C GLN A 106 3.50 13.70 -10.83
N MET A 107 2.60 12.87 -10.29
CA MET A 107 1.77 13.19 -9.14
C MET A 107 2.25 12.40 -7.92
N TYR A 108 2.50 13.08 -6.82
CA TYR A 108 2.80 12.43 -5.54
C TYR A 108 1.54 11.71 -5.04
N LEU A 109 1.67 10.43 -4.69
CA LEU A 109 0.60 9.68 -4.05
C LEU A 109 0.75 9.77 -2.55
N THR A 110 -0.29 10.28 -1.88
CA THR A 110 -0.30 10.31 -0.42
C THR A 110 -0.44 8.90 0.12
N ARG A 111 -0.06 8.70 1.39
CA ARG A 111 -0.26 7.43 2.10
C ARG A 111 -1.72 6.94 2.00
N LEU A 112 -2.68 7.86 2.14
CA LEU A 112 -4.11 7.52 2.11
C LEU A 112 -4.55 7.05 0.72
N ASP A 113 -4.01 7.64 -0.35
CA ASP A 113 -4.32 7.21 -1.72
C ASP A 113 -3.81 5.80 -1.99
N VAL A 114 -2.59 5.50 -1.55
CA VAL A 114 -2.00 4.16 -1.68
C VAL A 114 -2.77 3.14 -0.86
N LEU A 115 -3.14 3.47 0.38
CA LEU A 115 -3.92 2.60 1.26
C LEU A 115 -5.27 2.27 0.62
N LYS A 116 -6.05 3.27 0.20
CA LYS A 116 -7.33 3.07 -0.49
C LYS A 116 -7.20 2.21 -1.73
N HIS A 117 -6.11 2.39 -2.49
CA HIS A 117 -5.86 1.60 -3.69
C HIS A 117 -5.57 0.14 -3.37
N LEU A 118 -4.71 -0.13 -2.37
CA LEU A 118 -4.39 -1.49 -1.94
C LEU A 118 -5.59 -2.19 -1.30
N GLU A 119 -6.45 -1.47 -0.60
CA GLU A 119 -7.72 -2.01 -0.09
C GLU A 119 -8.63 -2.48 -1.21
N LYS A 120 -8.79 -1.69 -2.29
CA LYS A 120 -9.56 -2.11 -3.48
C LYS A 120 -8.95 -3.33 -4.17
N ILE A 121 -7.63 -3.41 -4.22
CA ILE A 121 -6.93 -4.59 -4.75
C ILE A 121 -7.20 -5.81 -3.87
N TRP A 122 -7.16 -5.64 -2.55
CA TRP A 122 -7.48 -6.71 -1.61
C TRP A 122 -8.92 -7.19 -1.74
N THR A 123 -9.90 -6.29 -1.86
CA THR A 123 -11.31 -6.71 -2.01
C THR A 123 -11.55 -7.51 -3.28
N ASN A 124 -10.88 -7.14 -4.38
CA ASN A 124 -11.08 -7.75 -5.68
C ASN A 124 -10.30 -9.06 -5.85
N GLU A 125 -9.06 -9.13 -5.36
CA GLU A 125 -8.12 -10.23 -5.62
C GLU A 125 -7.72 -10.98 -4.32
N LYS A 126 -8.62 -10.98 -3.32
CA LYS A 126 -8.35 -11.52 -1.98
C LYS A 126 -7.80 -12.94 -1.99
N GLU A 127 -8.25 -13.80 -2.90
CA GLU A 127 -7.91 -15.22 -2.91
C GLU A 127 -6.46 -15.46 -3.31
N VAL A 128 -6.02 -14.80 -4.38
CA VAL A 128 -4.64 -14.88 -4.85
C VAL A 128 -3.70 -14.19 -3.85
N LEU A 129 -4.09 -13.00 -3.38
CA LEU A 129 -3.30 -12.25 -2.41
C LEU A 129 -3.20 -12.96 -1.06
N ALA A 130 -4.25 -13.66 -0.64
CA ALA A 130 -4.23 -14.49 0.55
C ALA A 130 -3.20 -15.61 0.49
N ILE A 131 -3.04 -16.28 -0.66
CA ILE A 131 -2.05 -17.34 -0.86
C ILE A 131 -0.64 -16.74 -0.91
N TYR A 132 -0.49 -15.61 -1.61
CA TYR A 132 0.77 -14.89 -1.76
C TYR A 132 1.26 -14.33 -0.41
N LEU A 133 0.39 -13.68 0.35
CA LEU A 133 0.62 -13.14 1.68
C LEU A 133 0.38 -14.15 2.81
N ALA A 134 0.22 -15.45 2.50
CA ALA A 134 -0.10 -16.45 3.51
C ALA A 134 0.92 -16.53 4.66
N THR A 135 2.16 -16.05 4.46
CA THR A 135 3.15 -15.92 5.54
C THR A 135 2.78 -14.86 6.58
N LEU A 136 1.91 -13.91 6.24
CA LEU A 136 1.34 -12.93 7.17
C LEU A 136 0.11 -13.48 7.92
N ARG A 137 -0.46 -14.61 7.47
CA ARG A 137 -1.48 -15.33 8.23
C ARG A 137 -0.80 -16.14 9.31
N SER A 138 -0.55 -15.50 10.45
CA SER A 138 -0.07 -16.22 11.63
C SER A 138 -1.15 -17.20 12.09
N SER A 139 -0.80 -18.49 12.18
CA SER A 139 -1.63 -19.55 12.79
C SER A 139 -1.80 -19.37 14.30
N HIS A 140 -1.24 -18.30 14.89
CA HIS A 140 -1.28 -18.08 16.32
C HIS A 140 -2.62 -17.48 16.75
N HIS A 141 -3.28 -18.20 17.66
CA HIS A 141 -4.60 -17.94 18.22
C HIS A 141 -4.77 -16.55 18.88
N SER A 142 -3.68 -15.81 19.10
CA SER A 142 -3.63 -14.49 19.73
C SER A 142 -3.75 -13.30 18.76
N ILE A 143 -3.65 -13.51 17.44
CA ILE A 143 -3.88 -12.46 16.42
C ILE A 143 -5.27 -12.66 15.75
N ARG A 144 -6.14 -13.47 16.35
CA ARG A 144 -7.43 -13.88 15.78
C ARG A 144 -8.42 -12.71 15.55
N HIS A 145 -8.20 -11.56 16.17
CA HIS A 145 -9.07 -10.39 16.03
C HIS A 145 -8.58 -9.35 15.02
N VAL A 146 -7.41 -9.56 14.41
CA VAL A 146 -6.69 -8.49 13.73
C VAL A 146 -6.32 -8.96 12.33
N HIS A 147 -7.14 -8.52 11.37
CA HIS A 147 -6.93 -8.45 9.91
C HIS A 147 -7.66 -9.48 9.03
N ASN A 148 -8.94 -9.21 8.77
CA ASN A 148 -9.60 -9.59 7.50
C ASN A 148 -8.91 -8.97 6.27
N ASN A 149 -8.08 -7.95 6.47
CA ASN A 149 -7.26 -7.30 5.46
C ASN A 149 -5.81 -7.10 5.96
N PRO A 150 -4.81 -7.87 5.48
CA PRO A 150 -3.42 -7.76 5.90
C PRO A 150 -2.73 -6.51 5.34
N ILE A 151 -3.38 -5.72 4.46
CA ILE A 151 -2.79 -4.52 3.88
C ILE A 151 -2.45 -3.47 4.93
N SER A 152 -3.24 -3.36 6.01
CA SER A 152 -2.97 -2.43 7.10
C SER A 152 -1.61 -2.67 7.79
N LEU A 153 -1.06 -3.89 7.72
CA LEU A 153 0.26 -4.22 8.28
C LEU A 153 1.40 -3.47 7.58
N PHE A 154 1.20 -2.99 6.35
CA PHE A 154 2.22 -2.21 5.63
C PHE A 154 2.24 -0.73 6.02
N PHE A 155 1.30 -0.27 6.87
CA PHE A 155 1.13 1.13 7.20
C PHE A 155 1.16 1.36 8.72
N PHE A 156 2.13 2.13 9.20
CA PHE A 156 2.22 2.48 10.62
C PHE A 156 1.34 3.68 10.95
N GLU A 157 0.21 3.46 11.62
CA GLU A 157 -0.61 4.53 12.22
C GLU A 157 -0.07 4.96 13.58
N VAL A 158 0.38 3.98 14.37
CA VAL A 158 0.90 4.19 15.71
C VAL A 158 2.33 3.65 15.77
N LEU A 159 3.25 4.45 16.32
CA LEU A 159 4.62 4.04 16.55
C LEU A 159 4.78 3.58 18.00
N PRO A 160 5.01 2.29 18.27
CA PRO A 160 5.27 1.83 19.63
C PRO A 160 6.59 2.41 20.14
N VAL A 161 6.56 2.93 21.36
CA VAL A 161 7.73 3.52 22.01
C VAL A 161 8.30 2.50 23.00
N LEU A 162 9.62 2.29 22.95
CA LEU A 162 10.29 1.41 23.90
C LEU A 162 10.15 1.95 25.34
N PRO A 163 9.94 1.07 26.34
CA PRO A 163 9.96 1.45 27.75
C PRO A 163 11.24 2.20 28.15
N SER A 164 11.15 3.08 29.15
CA SER A 164 12.25 3.97 29.58
C SER A 164 13.54 3.23 29.92
N LYS A 165 13.47 2.02 30.48
CA LYS A 165 14.64 1.17 30.76
C LYS A 165 15.49 0.84 29.53
N PHE A 166 14.89 0.83 28.34
CA PHE A 166 15.57 0.58 27.06
C PHE A 166 15.95 1.88 26.33
N ARG A 167 15.69 3.02 26.96
CA ARG A 167 16.00 4.38 26.47
C ARG A 167 16.54 5.25 27.60
N SER A 168 17.41 4.66 28.41
CA SER A 168 18.03 5.33 29.54
C SER A 168 18.85 6.54 29.09
N VAL A 169 18.99 7.49 30.01
CA VAL A 169 19.87 8.65 29.88
C VAL A 169 21.31 8.15 29.89
N LEU A 170 22.11 8.64 28.96
CA LEU A 170 23.55 8.37 28.90
C LEU A 170 24.25 9.37 29.81
N SER A 171 25.24 8.92 30.59
CA SER A 171 26.07 9.81 31.41
C SER A 171 27.53 9.66 31.03
N PHE A 172 28.19 10.76 30.69
CA PHE A 172 29.61 10.80 30.39
C PHE A 172 30.23 12.06 30.99
N ASN A 173 31.32 11.92 31.75
CA ASN A 173 32.00 13.02 32.45
C ASN A 173 31.05 13.96 33.21
N SER A 174 30.18 13.38 34.06
CA SER A 174 29.17 14.11 34.85
C SER A 174 28.09 14.85 34.05
N GLN A 175 28.15 14.82 32.71
CA GLN A 175 27.11 15.35 31.83
C GLN A 175 26.11 14.25 31.48
N LYS A 176 24.83 14.62 31.47
CA LYS A 176 23.72 13.75 31.10
C LYS A 176 23.28 14.04 29.67
N PHE A 177 23.28 13.02 28.83
CA PHE A 177 22.87 13.07 27.44
C PHE A 177 21.61 12.24 27.23
N GLN A 178 20.68 12.77 26.44
CA GLN A 178 19.48 12.04 26.09
C GLN A 178 19.81 10.86 25.16
N ASN A 179 19.01 9.80 25.27
CA ASN A 179 19.12 8.68 24.35
C ASN A 179 18.79 9.13 22.92
N PRO A 180 19.59 8.78 21.89
CA PRO A 180 19.29 9.14 20.49
C PRO A 180 17.90 8.71 20.02
N LYS A 181 17.36 7.61 20.54
CA LYS A 181 15.98 7.16 20.24
C LYS A 181 14.94 8.13 20.80
N THR A 182 15.16 8.62 22.02
CA THR A 182 14.28 9.61 22.67
C THR A 182 14.28 10.93 21.90
N VAL A 183 15.44 11.37 21.42
CA VAL A 183 15.54 12.58 20.57
C VAL A 183 14.72 12.42 19.29
N ARG A 184 14.85 11.29 18.58
CA ARG A 184 14.04 11.02 17.37
C ARG A 184 12.54 10.98 17.64
N TYR A 185 12.11 10.36 18.75
CA TYR A 185 10.69 10.36 19.12
C TYR A 185 10.17 11.76 19.42
N SER A 186 10.99 12.61 20.06
CA SER A 186 10.64 14.01 20.30
C SER A 186 10.39 14.75 19.00
N THR A 187 11.26 14.59 18.00
CA THR A 187 11.07 15.21 16.67
C THR A 187 9.76 14.76 16.03
N ILE A 188 9.46 13.45 16.04
CA ILE A 188 8.21 12.92 15.49
C ILE A 188 6.98 13.52 16.20
N ILE A 189 7.03 13.70 17.52
CA ILE A 189 5.93 14.31 18.28
C ILE A 189 5.76 15.78 17.91
N GLN A 190 6.86 16.53 17.78
CA GLN A 190 6.85 17.94 17.35
C GLN A 190 6.26 18.08 15.94
N ASP A 191 6.70 17.25 14.99
CA ASP A 191 6.15 17.24 13.62
C ASP A 191 4.64 16.94 13.63
N ASN A 192 4.18 16.01 14.47
CA ASN A 192 2.76 15.72 14.62
C ASN A 192 1.96 16.89 15.21
N GLN A 193 2.52 17.64 16.15
CA GLN A 193 1.89 18.85 16.69
C GLN A 193 1.79 19.92 15.59
N TYR A 194 2.87 20.14 14.86
CA TYR A 194 2.90 21.10 13.76
C TYR A 194 1.87 20.76 12.67
N ILE A 195 1.77 19.49 12.26
CA ILE A 195 0.75 19.05 11.29
C ILE A 195 -0.67 19.31 11.81
N LYS A 196 -0.94 19.08 13.10
CA LYS A 196 -2.25 19.38 13.70
C LYS A 196 -2.58 20.86 13.66
N GLU A 197 -1.61 21.72 13.94
CA GLU A 197 -1.77 23.17 13.85
C GLU A 197 -2.08 23.61 12.41
N LEU A 198 -1.35 23.08 11.43
CA LEU A 198 -1.62 23.35 10.01
C LEU A 198 -3.02 22.89 9.58
N LEU A 199 -3.48 21.74 10.06
CA LEU A 199 -4.84 21.26 9.80
C LEU A 199 -5.88 22.20 10.40
N LEU A 200 -5.68 22.68 11.63
CA LEU A 200 -6.58 23.66 12.25
C LEU A 200 -6.61 24.99 11.50
N LEU A 201 -5.47 25.45 10.98
CA LEU A 201 -5.41 26.66 10.15
C LEU A 201 -6.14 26.46 8.82
N LYS A 202 -5.97 25.31 8.18
CA LYS A 202 -6.69 24.96 6.96
C LYS A 202 -8.19 24.91 7.21
N ASP A 203 -8.64 24.28 8.28
CA ASP A 203 -10.06 24.16 8.62
C ASP A 203 -10.66 25.54 8.91
N LYS A 204 -9.94 26.43 9.59
CA LYS A 204 -10.35 27.84 9.81
C LYS A 204 -10.47 28.66 8.52
N GLN A 205 -9.66 28.37 7.50
CA GLN A 205 -9.81 28.99 6.18
C GLN A 205 -10.96 28.35 5.37
N THR A 206 -11.30 27.09 5.68
CA THR A 206 -12.36 26.35 5.00
C THR A 206 -13.74 26.60 5.63
N THR A 207 -13.81 27.14 6.86
CA THR A 207 -15.07 27.51 7.52
C THR A 207 -15.83 28.66 6.85
N ASP A 208 -15.28 29.30 5.81
CA ASP A 208 -16.06 30.17 4.91
C ASP A 208 -16.79 29.40 3.80
N ILE A 209 -16.59 28.08 3.65
CA ILE A 209 -17.28 27.22 2.67
C ILE A 209 -17.57 25.83 3.27
N SER A 210 -18.62 25.77 4.08
CA SER A 210 -19.44 24.58 4.39
C SER A 210 -18.81 23.38 5.13
N THR A 211 -19.61 22.88 6.06
CA THR A 211 -19.35 21.92 7.13
C THR A 211 -19.10 20.47 6.71
N SER A 212 -18.41 19.76 7.61
CA SER A 212 -18.54 18.32 7.92
C SER A 212 -17.64 17.37 7.15
N THR A 213 -16.60 16.85 7.81
CA THR A 213 -16.42 15.40 8.09
C THR A 213 -15.24 15.19 9.03
N THR A 214 -15.56 15.07 10.31
CA THR A 214 -15.05 14.07 11.26
C THR A 214 -13.53 13.97 11.52
N LEU A 215 -13.07 14.75 12.50
CA LEU A 215 -11.93 14.41 13.36
C LEU A 215 -12.31 13.23 14.26
N ARG A 216 -12.00 12.00 13.82
CA ARG A 216 -12.10 10.78 14.64
C ARG A 216 -10.75 10.10 14.75
N TYR A 217 -9.87 10.61 15.61
CA TYR A 217 -8.87 9.75 16.26
C TYR A 217 -8.69 10.22 17.70
N PHE A 218 -9.48 9.57 18.56
CA PHE A 218 -9.53 9.74 19.99
C PHE A 218 -8.24 9.27 20.65
N TYR A 219 -7.90 9.99 21.70
CA TYR A 219 -6.94 9.71 22.76
C TYR A 219 -6.81 8.24 23.14
N TYR A 220 -5.57 7.73 23.16
CA TYR A 220 -5.18 6.72 24.13
C TYR A 220 -3.82 7.12 24.73
N PHE A 221 -3.75 7.01 26.06
CA PHE A 221 -2.68 7.42 26.98
C PHE A 221 -2.73 8.85 27.54
N SER A 222 -3.81 9.13 28.28
CA SER A 222 -3.69 9.87 29.55
C SER A 222 -4.44 9.04 30.60
N ASN A 223 -3.66 8.24 31.35
CA ASN A 223 -3.97 7.55 32.63
C ASN A 223 -3.14 6.24 32.69
N ALA A 224 -1.89 6.38 33.13
CA ALA A 224 -1.12 5.40 33.89
C ALA A 224 0.05 6.14 34.56
#